data_AF-A0A291IDW0-F1
#
_entry.id   AF-A0A291IDW0-F1
#
_cell.length_a   1.000
_cell.length_b   1.000
_cell.length_c   1.000
_cell.angle_alpha   90.00
_cell.angle_beta   90.00
_cell.angle_gamma   90.00
#
_symmetry.space_group_name_H-M   'P 1'
#
loop_
_entity.id
_entity.type
_entity.pdbx_description
1 polymer ?
#
loop_
_entity_poly.entity_id
_entity_poly.type
_entity_poly.pdbx_seq_one_letter_code
_entity_poly.pdbx_strand_id
1 'polypeptide(L)'
;MTATYPPLIQALRDPGRYPHPVRQVEVLETHISWVLLAGRYAYKIKKPVDLGFLDFSDLQKRRFFCGEELRLNRRLAPSLYLATVGIGGTAERPEIGAEPAIEYAVKMRRFPVANTLEHLFGRHGLQPRHIDLLAQTVAGFHAGLPATADAVYGTPAAVMAPARQNFRQLRTLLAAADLPMLDRLESAGEAEYAACTALIADRRQQGRIRECHGDLHLGNIVLLRGRPVPFDAIEFAPELRWIDTINDAAFLVMDLLQRGRVDLAYRFLNAYLEHSGDYAGLGLLRFYLSYRAAVRAKVAGFRLAQTGDPAAKRECLAYLQQAVAGLAQRKPVLILMHGLPGCGKSHVAQLLLERYGWIRLRSDVERKRLFGLSPLASSRSATGGGIYQADASRQTYGRLLELSHGLLADGFGVIVDAAFLQYDQRRPFRELAAQLGAGFALVAVRAESATLRRRISERQAAGNDASEAGLDVLEHASRNLEPLQADEMSSCLQFDNDAEPAATDDSRPFWRQLAELAALGD
;
A
#
# COMPACT_ATOMS: atom_id res chain seq x y z
N MET A 1 23.97 10.78 -30.23
CA MET A 1 24.70 9.51 -30.46
C MET A 1 23.66 8.44 -30.71
N THR A 2 23.64 7.81 -31.88
CA THR A 2 22.76 6.66 -32.15
C THR A 2 23.22 5.50 -31.28
N ALA A 3 22.39 5.04 -30.34
CA ALA A 3 22.69 3.86 -29.55
C ALA A 3 22.91 2.66 -30.50
N THR A 4 24.08 2.03 -30.42
CA THR A 4 24.40 0.84 -31.20
C THR A 4 23.81 -0.38 -30.50
N TYR A 5 22.69 -0.87 -31.01
CA TYR A 5 22.05 -2.09 -30.49
C TYR A 5 22.69 -3.36 -31.08
N PRO A 6 22.62 -4.51 -30.38
CA PRO A 6 23.02 -5.80 -30.96
C PRO A 6 22.28 -6.11 -32.27
N PRO A 7 22.85 -6.91 -33.19
CA PRO A 7 22.27 -7.16 -34.52
C PRO A 7 20.80 -7.56 -34.48
N LEU A 8 20.41 -8.45 -33.56
CA LEU A 8 19.03 -8.88 -33.35
C LEU A 8 18.08 -7.69 -33.05
N ILE A 9 18.44 -6.86 -32.08
CA ILE A 9 17.62 -5.73 -31.66
C ILE A 9 17.57 -4.67 -32.76
N GLN A 10 18.69 -4.45 -33.45
CA GLN A 10 18.75 -3.54 -34.58
C GLN A 10 17.85 -4.01 -35.73
N ALA A 11 17.86 -5.30 -36.06
CA ALA A 11 16.99 -5.88 -37.10
C ALA A 11 15.51 -5.82 -36.72
N LEU A 12 15.16 -6.07 -35.45
CA LEU A 12 13.78 -5.96 -34.97
C LEU A 12 13.24 -4.52 -34.95
N ARG A 13 14.04 -3.50 -35.25
CA ARG A 13 13.52 -2.13 -35.46
C ARG A 13 12.80 -1.97 -36.81
N ASP A 14 13.00 -2.89 -37.73
CA ASP A 14 12.30 -2.93 -39.02
C ASP A 14 10.83 -3.36 -38.82
N PRO A 15 9.84 -2.49 -39.15
CA PRO A 15 8.42 -2.83 -39.06
C PRO A 15 8.01 -4.10 -39.82
N GLY A 16 8.74 -4.49 -40.87
CA GLY A 16 8.49 -5.69 -41.67
C GLY A 16 8.76 -7.01 -40.94
N ARG A 17 9.36 -6.97 -39.74
CA ARG A 17 9.68 -8.17 -38.93
C ARG A 17 8.56 -8.66 -38.03
N TYR A 18 7.41 -7.98 -38.03
CA TYR A 18 6.30 -8.28 -37.13
C TYR A 18 5.12 -8.92 -37.89
N PRO A 19 4.45 -9.94 -37.32
CA PRO A 19 3.32 -10.64 -37.96
C PRO A 19 2.01 -9.84 -37.91
N HIS A 20 2.08 -8.53 -37.63
CA HIS A 20 0.94 -7.63 -37.52
C HIS A 20 1.34 -6.24 -38.02
N PRO A 21 0.38 -5.37 -38.37
CA PRO A 21 0.70 -4.03 -38.84
C PRO A 21 1.55 -3.23 -37.84
N VAL A 22 2.71 -2.76 -38.29
CA VAL A 22 3.64 -1.87 -37.55
C VAL A 22 4.06 -0.75 -38.50
N ARG A 23 4.07 0.49 -38.01
CA ARG A 23 4.58 1.64 -38.77
C ARG A 23 5.98 2.04 -38.34
N GLN A 24 6.24 1.92 -37.04
CA GLN A 24 7.51 2.26 -36.41
C GLN A 24 7.70 1.37 -35.19
N VAL A 25 8.96 1.08 -34.89
CA VAL A 25 9.40 0.41 -33.67
C VAL A 25 10.24 1.39 -32.85
N GLU A 26 9.81 1.62 -31.62
CA GLU A 26 10.57 2.36 -30.62
C GLU A 26 11.21 1.35 -29.65
N VAL A 27 12.47 1.55 -29.29
CA VAL A 27 13.17 0.67 -28.34
C VAL A 27 13.33 1.44 -27.03
N LEU A 28 12.70 0.93 -25.97
CA LEU A 28 12.99 1.35 -24.61
C LEU A 28 14.01 0.39 -24.01
N GLU A 29 14.99 0.93 -23.30
CA GLU A 29 16.06 0.13 -22.72
C GLU A 29 16.05 0.25 -21.20
N THR A 30 16.07 -0.90 -20.52
CA THR A 30 16.25 -0.99 -19.06
C THR A 30 17.61 -1.60 -18.75
N HIS A 31 17.95 -1.75 -17.47
CA HIS A 31 19.18 -2.41 -17.04
C HIS A 31 19.31 -3.86 -17.56
N ILE A 32 18.19 -4.57 -17.70
CA ILE A 32 18.17 -6.02 -17.95
C ILE A 32 17.31 -6.41 -19.16
N SER A 33 16.72 -5.45 -19.88
CA SER A 33 15.85 -5.75 -21.02
C SER A 33 15.85 -4.64 -22.09
N TRP A 34 15.48 -5.03 -23.30
CA TRP A 34 15.01 -4.14 -24.36
C TRP A 34 13.50 -4.35 -24.55
N VAL A 35 12.73 -3.27 -24.64
CA VAL A 35 11.29 -3.32 -24.89
C VAL A 35 11.01 -2.66 -26.24
N LEU A 36 10.64 -3.48 -27.23
CA LEU A 36 10.32 -3.01 -28.58
C LEU A 36 8.82 -2.70 -28.67
N LEU A 37 8.47 -1.42 -28.81
CA LEU A 37 7.11 -0.95 -28.97
C LEU A 37 6.71 -1.00 -30.45
N ALA A 38 5.99 -2.04 -30.84
CA ALA A 38 5.66 -2.36 -32.23
C ALA A 38 4.14 -2.34 -32.44
N GLY A 39 3.62 -1.21 -32.92
CA GLY A 39 2.18 -1.02 -33.14
C GLY A 39 1.37 -1.13 -31.84
N ARG A 40 0.45 -2.10 -31.77
CA ARG A 40 -0.41 -2.37 -30.59
C ARG A 40 0.28 -3.19 -29.50
N TYR A 41 1.46 -3.73 -29.77
CA TYR A 41 2.17 -4.65 -28.88
C TYR A 41 3.51 -4.09 -28.43
N ALA A 42 4.01 -4.64 -27.33
CA ALA A 42 5.37 -4.48 -26.87
C ALA A 42 6.01 -5.87 -26.75
N TYR A 43 7.29 -5.98 -27.09
CA TYR A 43 8.06 -7.21 -26.97
C TYR A 43 9.25 -6.93 -26.03
N LYS A 44 9.23 -7.51 -24.83
CA LYS A 44 10.33 -7.38 -23.86
C LYS A 44 11.30 -8.54 -24.03
N ILE A 45 12.52 -8.24 -24.45
CA ILE A 45 13.63 -9.17 -24.65
C ILE A 45 14.63 -8.95 -23.53
N LYS A 46 15.05 -10.03 -22.87
CA LYS A 46 16.02 -9.98 -21.77
C LYS A 46 17.44 -9.84 -22.32
N LYS A 47 18.26 -8.99 -21.70
CA LYS A 47 19.66 -8.82 -22.09
C LYS A 47 20.48 -10.04 -21.65
N PRO A 48 21.48 -10.49 -22.42
CA PRO A 48 22.34 -11.61 -22.05
C PRO A 48 23.39 -11.17 -21.01
N VAL A 49 22.97 -10.90 -19.79
CA VAL A 49 23.83 -10.39 -18.70
C VAL A 49 23.75 -11.27 -17.46
N ASP A 50 24.82 -11.29 -16.68
CA ASP A 50 24.86 -11.81 -15.32
C ASP A 50 25.26 -10.66 -14.38
N LEU A 51 24.38 -10.31 -13.45
CA LEU A 51 24.56 -9.23 -12.48
C LEU A 51 24.75 -9.76 -11.05
N GLY A 52 24.96 -11.07 -10.88
CA GLY A 52 25.14 -11.76 -9.60
C GLY A 52 23.84 -11.99 -8.82
N PHE A 53 22.87 -11.09 -8.91
CA PHE A 53 21.51 -11.29 -8.40
C PHE A 53 20.53 -11.81 -9.46
N LEU A 54 20.99 -11.90 -10.70
CA LEU A 54 20.21 -12.32 -11.85
C LEU A 54 21.16 -12.80 -12.95
N ASP A 55 20.82 -13.93 -13.59
CA ASP A 55 21.57 -14.49 -14.71
C ASP A 55 20.65 -14.79 -15.91
N PHE A 56 20.83 -13.99 -16.97
CA PHE A 56 20.21 -14.12 -18.28
C PHE A 56 21.22 -14.47 -19.38
N SER A 57 22.44 -14.88 -19.03
CA SER A 57 23.52 -15.17 -19.99
C SER A 57 23.15 -16.27 -20.98
N ASP A 58 22.48 -17.32 -20.49
CA ASP A 58 22.05 -18.47 -21.28
C ASP A 58 20.64 -18.31 -21.88
N LEU A 59 20.44 -18.83 -23.09
CA LEU A 59 19.17 -18.74 -23.81
C LEU A 59 18.03 -19.49 -23.11
N GLN A 60 18.29 -20.65 -22.50
CA GLN A 60 17.28 -21.39 -21.75
C GLN A 60 16.90 -20.64 -20.47
N LYS A 61 17.85 -19.98 -19.80
CA LYS A 61 17.55 -19.07 -18.68
C LYS A 61 16.63 -17.93 -19.13
N ARG A 62 16.91 -17.28 -20.26
CA ARG A 62 16.03 -16.23 -20.80
C ARG A 62 14.64 -16.75 -21.15
N ARG A 63 14.53 -17.95 -21.75
CA ARG A 63 13.24 -18.63 -21.98
C ARG A 63 12.47 -18.83 -20.67
N PHE A 64 13.13 -19.40 -19.66
CA PHE A 64 12.55 -19.67 -18.35
C PHE A 64 12.01 -18.38 -17.71
N PHE A 65 12.81 -17.33 -17.65
CA PHE A 65 12.40 -16.07 -17.02
C PHE A 65 11.37 -15.28 -17.85
N CYS A 66 11.31 -15.45 -19.17
CA CYS A 66 10.18 -14.94 -19.95
C CYS A 66 8.87 -15.66 -19.58
N GLY A 67 8.94 -16.96 -19.29
CA GLY A 67 7.81 -17.74 -18.77
C GLY A 67 7.39 -17.31 -17.37
N GLU A 68 8.35 -17.11 -16.46
CA GLU A 68 8.08 -16.63 -15.10
C GLU A 68 7.46 -15.22 -15.10
N GLU A 69 7.99 -14.30 -15.90
CA GLU A 69 7.42 -12.96 -16.02
C GLU A 69 5.96 -13.00 -16.50
N LEU A 70 5.65 -13.85 -17.50
CA LEU A 70 4.28 -14.08 -17.96
C LEU A 70 3.40 -14.67 -16.85
N ARG A 71 3.86 -15.71 -16.15
CA ARG A 71 3.11 -16.38 -15.08
C ARG A 71 2.79 -15.42 -13.95
N LEU A 72 3.79 -14.69 -13.46
CA LEU A 72 3.67 -13.79 -12.31
C LEU A 72 2.76 -12.61 -12.62
N ASN A 73 2.92 -11.98 -13.79
CA ASN A 73 2.19 -10.77 -14.10
C ASN A 73 0.76 -11.01 -14.60
N ARG A 74 0.43 -12.17 -15.16
CA ARG A 74 -0.97 -12.48 -15.52
C ARG A 74 -1.92 -12.56 -14.32
N ARG A 75 -1.40 -12.69 -13.10
CA ARG A 75 -2.19 -12.71 -11.86
C ARG A 75 -2.88 -11.36 -11.59
N LEU A 76 -2.24 -10.25 -11.95
CA LEU A 76 -2.74 -8.88 -11.75
C LEU A 76 -3.04 -8.15 -13.08
N ALA A 77 -2.34 -8.52 -14.15
CA ALA A 77 -2.42 -7.88 -15.47
C ALA A 77 -2.65 -8.87 -16.64
N PRO A 78 -3.65 -9.76 -16.59
CA PRO A 78 -3.87 -10.79 -17.61
C PRO A 78 -4.15 -10.24 -19.01
N SER A 79 -4.64 -9.00 -19.11
CA SER A 79 -4.90 -8.32 -20.39
C SER A 79 -3.68 -7.63 -20.99
N LEU A 80 -2.62 -7.42 -20.19
CA LEU A 80 -1.35 -6.85 -20.64
C LEU A 80 -0.38 -7.94 -21.08
N TYR A 81 -0.21 -9.01 -20.31
CA TYR A 81 0.76 -10.06 -20.59
C TYR A 81 0.12 -11.19 -21.40
N LEU A 82 0.51 -11.32 -22.67
CA LEU A 82 -0.22 -12.15 -23.64
C LEU A 82 0.43 -13.53 -23.84
N ALA A 83 1.74 -13.56 -24.10
CA ALA A 83 2.46 -14.80 -24.40
C ALA A 83 3.98 -14.64 -24.25
N THR A 84 4.67 -15.76 -24.09
CA THR A 84 6.10 -15.88 -24.37
C THR A 84 6.24 -16.35 -25.82
N VAL A 85 7.04 -15.66 -26.63
CA VAL A 85 7.24 -15.97 -28.05
C VAL A 85 8.71 -16.24 -28.34
N GLY A 86 8.99 -17.27 -29.14
CA GLY A 86 10.31 -17.49 -29.72
C GLY A 86 10.58 -16.52 -30.86
N ILE A 87 11.85 -16.23 -31.10
CA ILE A 87 12.34 -15.44 -32.23
C ILE A 87 13.37 -16.33 -32.93
N GLY A 88 13.02 -16.87 -34.09
CA GLY A 88 13.88 -17.72 -34.92
C GLY A 88 14.56 -16.93 -36.04
N GLY A 89 15.13 -17.67 -37.01
CA GLY A 89 15.89 -17.08 -38.12
C GLY A 89 17.33 -16.74 -37.73
N THR A 90 17.90 -15.70 -38.36
CA THR A 90 19.23 -15.17 -37.99
C THR A 90 19.09 -13.84 -37.25
N ALA A 91 20.15 -13.39 -36.58
CA ALA A 91 20.13 -12.10 -35.87
C ALA A 91 19.86 -10.91 -36.81
N GLU A 92 20.26 -11.01 -38.09
CA GLU A 92 20.07 -9.98 -39.11
C GLU A 92 18.69 -10.09 -39.79
N ARG A 93 18.06 -11.27 -39.73
CA ARG A 93 16.76 -11.56 -40.33
C ARG A 93 15.88 -12.36 -39.35
N PRO A 94 15.52 -11.78 -38.20
CA PRO A 94 14.73 -12.47 -37.19
C PRO A 94 13.29 -12.65 -37.64
N GLU A 95 12.66 -13.74 -37.17
CA GLU A 95 11.25 -14.04 -37.40
C GLU A 95 10.55 -14.39 -36.08
N ILE A 96 9.56 -13.59 -35.69
CA ILE A 96 8.80 -13.79 -34.45
C ILE A 96 7.85 -14.97 -34.61
N GLY A 97 7.98 -15.96 -33.71
CA GLY A 97 7.19 -17.19 -33.70
C GLY A 97 7.83 -18.34 -34.48
N ALA A 98 9.00 -18.14 -35.09
CA ALA A 98 9.74 -19.19 -35.78
C ALA A 98 10.64 -20.00 -34.83
N GLU A 99 10.87 -21.26 -35.19
CA GLU A 99 11.77 -22.19 -34.51
C GLU A 99 12.86 -22.70 -35.48
N PRO A 100 14.05 -23.09 -35.00
CA PRO A 100 14.51 -22.99 -33.62
C PRO A 100 14.71 -21.53 -33.19
N ALA A 101 14.21 -21.18 -32.00
CA ALA A 101 14.38 -19.85 -31.44
C ALA A 101 15.84 -19.55 -31.12
N ILE A 102 16.33 -18.41 -31.60
CA ILE A 102 17.63 -17.82 -31.22
C ILE A 102 17.49 -16.84 -30.05
N GLU A 103 16.26 -16.38 -29.76
CA GLU A 103 15.92 -15.54 -28.61
C GLU A 103 14.45 -15.70 -28.21
N TYR A 104 14.07 -15.26 -27.00
CA TYR A 104 12.69 -15.22 -26.53
C TYR A 104 12.26 -13.80 -26.14
N ALA A 105 10.96 -13.52 -26.26
CA ALA A 105 10.36 -12.27 -25.81
C ALA A 105 9.06 -12.51 -25.04
N VAL A 106 8.76 -11.63 -24.10
CA VAL A 106 7.42 -11.49 -23.52
C VAL A 106 6.62 -10.54 -24.41
N LYS A 107 5.58 -11.07 -25.06
CA LYS A 107 4.62 -10.29 -25.86
C LYS A 107 3.56 -9.70 -24.96
N MET A 108 3.47 -8.38 -24.98
CA MET A 108 2.55 -7.60 -24.15
C MET A 108 1.68 -6.68 -25.00
N ARG A 109 0.52 -6.29 -24.47
CA ARG A 109 -0.27 -5.18 -25.03
C ARG A 109 0.39 -3.86 -24.62
N ARG A 110 0.67 -3.00 -25.60
CA ARG A 110 1.21 -1.67 -25.33
C ARG A 110 0.17 -0.81 -24.62
N PHE A 111 0.61 -0.01 -23.65
CA PHE A 111 -0.16 1.06 -23.04
C PHE A 111 0.63 2.38 -23.06
N PRO A 112 -0.02 3.54 -22.98
CA PRO A 112 0.68 4.82 -22.87
C PRO A 112 1.42 4.92 -21.53
N VAL A 113 2.73 5.16 -21.54
CA VAL A 113 3.56 5.32 -20.33
C VAL A 113 3.04 6.45 -19.43
N ALA A 114 2.45 7.51 -20.03
CA ALA A 114 1.81 8.59 -19.31
C ALA A 114 0.62 8.16 -18.42
N ASN A 115 0.12 6.92 -18.57
CA ASN A 115 -0.93 6.35 -17.74
C ASN A 115 -0.38 5.57 -16.53
N THR A 116 0.95 5.43 -16.35
CA THR A 116 1.46 4.88 -15.07
C THR A 116 1.12 5.83 -13.93
N LEU A 117 0.87 5.29 -12.73
CA LEU A 117 0.44 6.12 -11.60
C LEU A 117 1.52 7.13 -11.20
N GLU A 118 2.80 6.82 -11.44
CA GLU A 118 3.90 7.77 -11.29
C GLU A 118 3.74 9.02 -12.18
N HIS A 119 3.41 8.84 -13.47
CA HIS A 119 3.19 9.97 -14.38
C HIS A 119 1.88 10.70 -14.10
N LEU A 120 0.82 9.97 -13.73
CA LEU A 120 -0.45 10.58 -13.34
C LEU A 120 -0.30 11.41 -12.06
N PHE A 121 0.51 10.96 -11.11
CA PHE A 121 0.86 11.73 -9.93
C PHE A 121 1.49 13.08 -10.32
N GLY A 122 2.50 13.07 -11.20
CA GLY A 122 3.16 14.29 -11.68
C GLY A 122 2.25 15.28 -12.43
N ARG A 123 1.05 14.85 -12.84
CA ARG A 123 0.04 15.68 -13.54
C ARG A 123 -1.22 15.93 -12.71
N HIS A 124 -1.21 15.62 -11.42
CA HIS A 124 -2.40 15.70 -10.53
C HIS A 124 -3.60 14.86 -11.00
N GLY A 125 -3.37 13.80 -11.79
CA GLY A 125 -4.41 12.89 -12.29
C GLY A 125 -4.71 11.69 -11.38
N LEU A 126 -3.90 11.47 -10.34
CA LEU A 126 -4.11 10.39 -9.36
C LEU A 126 -5.20 10.79 -8.36
N GLN A 127 -6.35 10.11 -8.42
CA GLN A 127 -7.53 10.40 -7.64
C GLN A 127 -7.72 9.41 -6.48
N PRO A 128 -8.40 9.80 -5.39
CA PRO A 128 -8.60 8.93 -4.24
C PRO A 128 -9.32 7.61 -4.57
N ARG A 129 -10.28 7.63 -5.50
CA ARG A 129 -10.97 6.42 -5.98
C ARG A 129 -10.03 5.39 -6.63
N HIS A 130 -8.94 5.84 -7.26
CA HIS A 130 -7.96 4.90 -7.83
C HIS A 130 -7.20 4.19 -6.71
N ILE A 131 -6.94 4.88 -5.59
CA ILE A 131 -6.28 4.30 -4.44
C ILE A 131 -7.16 3.26 -3.75
N ASP A 132 -8.46 3.52 -3.60
CA ASP A 132 -9.40 2.56 -3.01
C ASP A 132 -9.48 1.27 -3.83
N LEU A 133 -9.61 1.40 -5.16
CA LEU A 133 -9.63 0.25 -6.08
C LEU A 133 -8.33 -0.55 -6.04
N LEU A 134 -7.19 0.14 -5.90
CA LEU A 134 -5.90 -0.52 -5.79
C LEU A 134 -5.78 -1.28 -4.47
N ALA A 135 -6.18 -0.68 -3.35
CA ALA A 135 -6.20 -1.34 -2.04
C ALA A 135 -7.05 -2.61 -2.05
N GLN A 136 -8.25 -2.54 -2.64
CA GLN A 136 -9.11 -3.71 -2.83
C GLN A 136 -8.45 -4.79 -3.69
N THR A 137 -7.82 -4.39 -4.80
CA THR A 137 -7.13 -5.31 -5.72
C THR A 137 -5.96 -6.03 -5.04
N VAL A 138 -5.13 -5.29 -4.30
CA VAL A 138 -3.95 -5.82 -3.61
C VAL A 138 -4.35 -6.71 -2.44
N ALA A 139 -5.33 -6.30 -1.63
CA ALA A 139 -5.84 -7.13 -0.54
C ALA A 139 -6.45 -8.44 -1.05
N GLY A 140 -7.26 -8.38 -2.12
CA GLY A 140 -7.83 -9.57 -2.76
C GLY A 140 -6.77 -10.48 -3.37
N PHE A 141 -5.77 -9.91 -4.02
CA PHE A 141 -4.61 -10.65 -4.55
C PHE A 141 -3.85 -11.38 -3.44
N HIS A 142 -3.47 -10.70 -2.36
CA HIS A 142 -2.77 -11.30 -1.24
C HIS A 142 -3.57 -12.42 -0.57
N ALA A 143 -4.88 -12.22 -0.37
CA ALA A 143 -5.75 -13.23 0.23
C ALA A 143 -5.91 -14.48 -0.66
N GLY A 144 -5.84 -14.32 -1.99
CA GLY A 144 -5.99 -15.40 -2.97
C GLY A 144 -4.71 -16.19 -3.25
N LEU A 145 -3.53 -15.70 -2.87
CA LEU A 145 -2.27 -16.41 -3.05
C LEU A 145 -2.12 -17.53 -2.00
N PRO A 146 -1.49 -18.67 -2.30
CA PRO A 146 -1.14 -19.68 -1.31
C PRO A 146 0.02 -19.22 -0.42
N ALA A 147 0.06 -19.69 0.83
CA ALA A 147 1.20 -19.53 1.72
C ALA A 147 2.41 -20.31 1.18
N THR A 148 3.62 -19.83 1.46
CA THR A 148 4.84 -20.57 1.09
C THR A 148 4.84 -21.95 1.76
N ALA A 149 5.14 -22.98 0.97
CA ALA A 149 5.48 -24.32 1.48
C ALA A 149 7.00 -24.46 1.71
N ASP A 150 7.79 -23.55 1.15
CA ASP A 150 9.25 -23.57 1.26
C ASP A 150 9.69 -23.04 2.63
N ALA A 151 10.55 -23.80 3.30
CA ALA A 151 11.08 -23.47 4.61
C ALA A 151 12.03 -22.26 4.59
N VAL A 152 12.62 -21.91 3.44
CA VAL A 152 13.63 -20.86 3.33
C VAL A 152 13.00 -19.46 3.37
N TYR A 153 11.83 -19.27 2.75
CA TYR A 153 11.23 -17.95 2.60
C TYR A 153 10.60 -17.42 3.89
N GLY A 154 10.74 -16.11 4.09
CA GLY A 154 10.16 -15.37 5.21
C GLY A 154 10.72 -15.73 6.59
N THR A 155 11.81 -16.49 6.67
CA THR A 155 12.56 -16.60 7.92
C THR A 155 13.14 -15.23 8.29
N PRO A 156 13.34 -14.91 9.59
CA PRO A 156 13.95 -13.63 9.97
C PRO A 156 15.27 -13.34 9.24
N ALA A 157 16.14 -14.35 9.10
CA ALA A 157 17.38 -14.25 8.34
C ALA A 157 17.15 -13.94 6.85
N ALA A 158 16.19 -14.61 6.20
CA ALA A 158 15.85 -14.36 4.80
C ALA A 158 15.25 -12.96 4.59
N VAL A 159 14.49 -12.44 5.57
CA VAL A 159 13.94 -11.08 5.52
C VAL A 159 15.05 -10.02 5.66
N MET A 160 16.02 -10.23 6.55
CA MET A 160 17.08 -9.25 6.81
C MET A 160 18.22 -9.28 5.78
N ALA A 161 18.44 -10.41 5.10
CA ALA A 161 19.55 -10.55 4.16
C ALA A 161 19.52 -9.51 3.01
N PRO A 162 18.40 -9.28 2.30
CA PRO A 162 18.32 -8.23 1.28
C PRO A 162 18.52 -6.81 1.85
N ALA A 163 18.05 -6.56 3.08
CA ALA A 163 18.24 -5.26 3.75
C ALA A 163 19.73 -4.97 4.00
N ARG A 164 20.47 -5.95 4.57
CA ARG A 164 21.93 -5.85 4.76
C ARG A 164 22.69 -5.71 3.45
N GLN A 165 22.24 -6.39 2.40
CA GLN A 165 22.85 -6.25 1.07
C GLN A 165 22.68 -4.83 0.52
N ASN A 166 21.55 -4.16 0.78
CA ASN A 166 21.37 -2.77 0.38
C ASN A 166 22.43 -1.87 1.02
N PHE A 167 22.70 -2.01 2.32
CA PHE A 167 23.74 -1.24 3.00
C PHE A 167 25.13 -1.47 2.41
N ARG A 168 25.52 -2.74 2.20
CA ARG A 168 26.80 -3.09 1.57
C ARG A 168 26.96 -2.44 0.19
N GLN A 169 25.92 -2.47 -0.64
CA GLN A 169 25.94 -1.87 -1.99
C GLN A 169 25.94 -0.33 -1.92
N LEU A 170 25.16 0.28 -1.04
CA LEU A 170 25.14 1.73 -0.86
C LEU A 170 26.50 2.27 -0.41
N ARG A 171 27.24 1.54 0.44
CA ARG A 171 28.60 1.92 0.87
C ARG A 171 29.58 2.08 -0.30
N THR A 172 29.42 1.30 -1.37
CA THR A 172 30.29 1.40 -2.55
C THR A 172 29.83 2.48 -3.54
N LEU A 173 28.59 2.97 -3.40
CA LEU A 173 27.98 3.94 -4.31
C LEU A 173 28.00 5.37 -3.77
N LEU A 174 28.10 5.55 -2.45
CA LEU A 174 28.06 6.84 -1.78
C LEU A 174 29.45 7.45 -1.56
N ALA A 175 29.49 8.78 -1.48
CA ALA A 175 30.70 9.51 -1.11
C ALA A 175 30.94 9.44 0.42
N ALA A 176 32.18 9.63 0.84
CA ALA A 176 32.57 9.58 2.27
C ALA A 176 31.73 10.49 3.18
N ALA A 177 31.31 11.66 2.67
CA ALA A 177 30.47 12.61 3.41
C ALA A 177 29.05 12.07 3.71
N ASP A 178 28.56 11.11 2.92
CA ASP A 178 27.20 10.57 3.02
C ASP A 178 27.16 9.29 3.91
N LEU A 179 28.31 8.67 4.19
CA LEU A 179 28.43 7.43 4.98
C LEU A 179 27.92 7.54 6.43
N PRO A 180 28.12 8.64 7.18
CA PRO A 180 27.59 8.75 8.54
C PRO A 180 26.06 8.69 8.63
N MET A 181 25.34 9.11 7.58
CA MET A 181 23.88 8.93 7.51
C MET A 181 23.53 7.45 7.29
N LEU A 182 24.27 6.76 6.43
CA LEU A 182 24.08 5.34 6.18
C LEU A 182 24.37 4.49 7.43
N ASP A 183 25.42 4.81 8.18
CA ASP A 183 25.79 4.11 9.44
C ASP A 183 24.69 4.20 10.49
N ARG A 184 24.12 5.41 10.65
CA ARG A 184 22.98 5.62 11.55
C ARG A 184 21.75 4.85 11.11
N LEU A 185 21.47 4.84 9.80
CA LEU A 185 20.35 4.10 9.24
C LEU A 185 20.53 2.58 9.41
N GLU A 186 21.71 2.04 9.13
CA GLU A 186 22.01 0.61 9.32
C GLU A 186 21.86 0.22 10.80
N SER A 187 22.40 1.01 11.72
CA SER A 187 22.28 0.76 13.16
C SER A 187 20.82 0.79 13.63
N ALA A 188 20.03 1.79 13.19
CA ALA A 188 18.61 1.89 13.52
C ALA A 188 17.79 0.75 12.90
N GLY A 189 18.11 0.36 11.66
CA GLY A 189 17.46 -0.75 10.97
C GLY A 189 17.72 -2.10 11.64
N GLU A 190 18.95 -2.35 12.12
CA GLU A 190 19.29 -3.54 12.91
C GLU A 190 18.56 -3.55 14.25
N ALA A 191 18.43 -2.40 14.93
CA ALA A 191 17.68 -2.29 16.18
C ALA A 191 16.18 -2.56 15.99
N GLU A 192 15.55 -1.98 14.96
CA GLU A 192 14.13 -2.24 14.65
C GLU A 192 13.92 -3.70 14.24
N TYR A 193 14.82 -4.27 13.42
CA TYR A 193 14.77 -5.69 13.07
C TYR A 193 14.85 -6.58 14.32
N ALA A 194 15.76 -6.29 15.26
CA ALA A 194 15.87 -7.03 16.51
C ALA A 194 14.56 -6.95 17.32
N ALA A 195 13.94 -5.76 17.40
CA ALA A 195 12.67 -5.56 18.09
C ALA A 195 11.50 -6.34 17.46
N CYS A 196 11.48 -6.48 16.13
CA CYS A 196 10.37 -7.10 15.41
C CYS A 196 10.63 -8.54 14.91
N THR A 197 11.80 -9.12 15.24
CA THR A 197 12.22 -10.46 14.80
C THR A 197 11.22 -11.56 15.19
N ALA A 198 10.66 -11.50 16.40
CA ALA A 198 9.65 -12.46 16.85
C ALA A 198 8.38 -12.38 15.99
N LEU A 199 7.90 -11.17 15.70
CA LEU A 199 6.73 -10.95 14.86
C LEU A 199 6.97 -11.43 13.41
N ILE A 200 8.18 -11.27 12.87
CA ILE A 200 8.54 -11.85 11.55
C ILE A 200 8.37 -13.38 11.56
N ALA A 201 8.86 -14.05 12.62
CA ALA A 201 8.72 -15.49 12.75
C ALA A 201 7.25 -15.93 12.90
N ASP A 202 6.46 -15.21 13.70
CA ASP A 202 5.04 -15.49 13.91
C ASP A 202 4.24 -15.31 12.61
N ARG A 203 4.51 -14.26 11.85
CA ARG A 203 3.83 -14.00 10.58
C ARG A 203 4.10 -15.08 9.55
N ARG A 204 5.31 -15.66 9.54
CA ARG A 204 5.60 -16.86 8.74
C ARG A 204 4.74 -18.04 9.16
N GLN A 205 4.62 -18.33 10.46
CA GLN A 205 3.78 -19.42 10.96
C GLN A 205 2.29 -19.21 10.65
N GLN A 206 1.83 -17.96 10.66
CA GLN A 206 0.47 -17.58 10.26
C GLN A 206 0.24 -17.59 8.74
N GLY A 207 1.24 -18.01 7.95
CA GLY A 207 1.14 -18.09 6.49
C GLY A 207 1.05 -16.72 5.83
N ARG A 208 1.65 -15.66 6.38
CA ARG A 208 1.65 -14.31 5.75
C ARG A 208 2.67 -14.16 4.64
N ILE A 209 3.55 -15.13 4.45
CA ILE A 209 4.54 -15.15 3.37
C ILE A 209 3.90 -15.76 2.12
N ARG A 210 3.76 -14.94 1.07
CA ARG A 210 3.05 -15.27 -0.19
C ARG A 210 3.94 -14.89 -1.37
N GLU A 211 3.67 -15.42 -2.56
CA GLU A 211 4.36 -15.02 -3.80
C GLU A 211 3.79 -13.70 -4.33
N CYS A 212 4.07 -12.60 -3.64
CA CYS A 212 3.55 -11.26 -3.89
C CYS A 212 4.08 -10.62 -5.19
N HIS A 213 3.90 -9.30 -5.37
CA HIS A 213 4.45 -8.55 -6.50
C HIS A 213 5.98 -8.37 -6.38
N GLY A 214 6.46 -8.05 -5.18
CA GLY A 214 7.87 -7.84 -4.87
C GLY A 214 8.40 -6.43 -5.19
N ASP A 215 7.74 -5.72 -6.11
CA ASP A 215 8.11 -4.37 -6.59
C ASP A 215 6.90 -3.44 -6.79
N LEU A 216 5.96 -3.44 -5.84
CA LEU A 216 4.69 -2.72 -5.93
C LEU A 216 4.84 -1.21 -5.64
N HIS A 217 5.31 -0.43 -6.61
CA HIS A 217 5.42 1.03 -6.53
C HIS A 217 4.71 1.72 -7.70
N LEU A 218 4.51 3.04 -7.66
CA LEU A 218 3.67 3.78 -8.63
C LEU A 218 4.12 3.68 -10.09
N GLY A 219 5.41 3.42 -10.32
CA GLY A 219 5.98 3.20 -11.66
C GLY A 219 5.52 1.88 -12.29
N ASN A 220 5.21 0.90 -11.43
CA ASN A 220 4.79 -0.45 -11.78
C ASN A 220 3.27 -0.64 -11.66
N ILE A 221 2.51 0.46 -11.74
CA ILE A 221 1.05 0.42 -11.75
C ILE A 221 0.55 1.32 -12.87
N VAL A 222 -0.30 0.81 -13.75
CA VAL A 222 -0.89 1.56 -14.86
C VAL A 222 -2.39 1.71 -14.71
N LEU A 223 -2.91 2.90 -15.01
CA LEU A 223 -4.35 3.13 -15.10
C LEU A 223 -4.89 2.68 -16.46
N LEU A 224 -5.59 1.55 -16.47
CA LEU A 224 -6.22 0.99 -17.66
C LEU A 224 -7.74 1.09 -17.53
N ARG A 225 -8.36 1.87 -18.44
CA ARG A 225 -9.82 2.06 -18.46
C ARG A 225 -10.38 2.46 -17.08
N GLY A 226 -9.66 3.36 -16.39
CA GLY A 226 -10.02 3.86 -15.06
C GLY A 226 -9.70 2.93 -13.89
N ARG A 227 -9.05 1.77 -14.12
CA ARG A 227 -8.65 0.83 -13.07
C ARG A 227 -7.12 0.76 -12.93
N PRO A 228 -6.56 0.86 -11.72
CA PRO A 228 -5.15 0.66 -11.50
C PRO A 228 -4.80 -0.83 -11.65
N VAL A 229 -3.75 -1.12 -12.42
CA VAL A 229 -3.31 -2.47 -12.74
C VAL A 229 -1.81 -2.57 -12.45
N PRO A 230 -1.40 -3.27 -11.39
CA PRO A 230 0.01 -3.59 -11.15
C PRO A 230 0.59 -4.45 -12.27
N PHE A 231 1.83 -4.17 -12.66
CA PHE A 231 2.58 -4.89 -13.68
C PHE A 231 4.08 -4.87 -13.34
N ASP A 232 4.88 -5.70 -14.01
CA ASP A 232 6.33 -5.83 -13.80
C ASP A 232 6.72 -6.37 -12.41
N ALA A 233 6.02 -7.40 -11.93
CA ALA A 233 6.41 -8.17 -10.74
C ALA A 233 7.77 -8.89 -10.94
N ILE A 234 8.59 -8.97 -9.89
CA ILE A 234 9.97 -9.50 -9.94
C ILE A 234 9.99 -10.98 -10.31
N GLU A 235 10.49 -11.32 -11.50
CA GLU A 235 10.60 -12.70 -11.98
C GLU A 235 11.89 -13.41 -11.56
N PHE A 236 12.97 -12.66 -11.33
CA PHE A 236 14.32 -13.23 -11.30
C PHE A 236 14.87 -13.62 -9.92
N ALA A 237 14.34 -13.02 -8.85
CA ALA A 237 14.79 -13.28 -7.48
C ALA A 237 13.59 -13.68 -6.61
N PRO A 238 13.31 -14.99 -6.48
CA PRO A 238 12.17 -15.49 -5.70
C PRO A 238 12.08 -14.92 -4.29
N GLU A 239 13.20 -14.75 -3.59
CA GLU A 239 13.30 -14.16 -2.26
C GLU A 239 12.80 -12.71 -2.16
N LEU A 240 12.74 -11.98 -3.28
CA LEU A 240 12.20 -10.62 -3.33
C LEU A 240 10.68 -10.56 -3.56
N ARG A 241 10.06 -11.69 -3.95
CA ARG A 241 8.60 -11.81 -4.14
C ARG A 241 7.93 -12.79 -3.18
N TRP A 242 8.63 -13.77 -2.65
CA TRP A 242 8.18 -14.62 -1.54
C TRP A 242 8.39 -13.89 -0.22
N ILE A 243 7.53 -12.91 -0.01
CA ILE A 243 7.65 -11.93 1.07
C ILE A 243 6.35 -11.87 1.86
N ASP A 244 6.43 -11.18 3.00
CA ASP A 244 5.25 -10.83 3.76
C ASP A 244 4.31 -9.92 2.95
N THR A 245 3.00 -10.17 3.03
CA THR A 245 1.98 -9.35 2.37
C THR A 245 2.02 -7.87 2.79
N ILE A 246 2.39 -7.57 4.04
CA ILE A 246 2.54 -6.19 4.49
C ILE A 246 3.81 -5.54 3.92
N ASN A 247 4.86 -6.31 3.63
CA ASN A 247 6.06 -5.81 2.96
C ASN A 247 5.75 -5.38 1.51
N ASP A 248 4.92 -6.15 0.80
CA ASP A 248 4.51 -5.79 -0.57
C ASP A 248 3.67 -4.50 -0.57
N ALA A 249 2.69 -4.40 0.34
CA ALA A 249 1.87 -3.19 0.51
C ALA A 249 2.68 -1.97 0.97
N ALA A 250 3.66 -2.17 1.87
CA ALA A 250 4.53 -1.12 2.38
C ALA A 250 5.34 -0.44 1.28
N PHE A 251 5.65 -1.13 0.17
CA PHE A 251 6.38 -0.51 -0.93
C PHE A 251 5.56 0.64 -1.55
N LEU A 252 4.27 0.44 -1.79
CA LEU A 252 3.41 1.49 -2.32
C LEU A 252 3.21 2.63 -1.30
N VAL A 253 3.04 2.31 -0.02
CA VAL A 253 2.91 3.30 1.05
C VAL A 253 4.17 4.18 1.10
N MET A 254 5.35 3.56 1.10
CA MET A 254 6.64 4.25 1.05
C MET A 254 6.73 5.17 -0.17
N ASP A 255 6.34 4.68 -1.35
CA ASP A 255 6.44 5.44 -2.60
C ASP A 255 5.52 6.68 -2.62
N LEU A 256 4.34 6.59 -2.00
CA LEU A 256 3.41 7.72 -1.82
C LEU A 256 3.91 8.72 -0.77
N LEU A 257 4.46 8.24 0.34
CA LEU A 257 5.06 9.10 1.38
C LEU A 257 6.25 9.89 0.84
N GLN A 258 7.12 9.27 0.04
CA GLN A 258 8.25 9.96 -0.60
C GLN A 258 7.81 11.13 -1.47
N ARG A 259 6.60 11.05 -2.03
CA ARG A 259 5.98 12.06 -2.90
C ARG A 259 5.15 13.09 -2.12
N GLY A 260 5.21 13.07 -0.79
CA GLY A 260 4.48 13.99 0.07
C GLY A 260 2.96 13.75 0.09
N ARG A 261 2.48 12.57 -0.30
CA ARG A 261 1.06 12.21 -0.31
C ARG A 261 0.69 11.30 0.85
N VAL A 262 0.79 11.86 2.06
CA VAL A 262 0.32 11.21 3.30
C VAL A 262 -1.14 10.81 3.17
N ASP A 263 -1.96 11.68 2.57
CA ASP A 263 -3.37 11.46 2.27
C ASP A 263 -3.60 10.16 1.50
N LEU A 264 -2.95 9.99 0.35
CA LEU A 264 -3.12 8.79 -0.46
C LEU A 264 -2.44 7.56 0.15
N ALA A 265 -1.31 7.73 0.82
CA ALA A 265 -0.60 6.64 1.49
C ALA A 265 -1.47 5.99 2.57
N TYR A 266 -2.06 6.80 3.44
CA TYR A 266 -2.90 6.31 4.52
C TYR A 266 -4.32 5.99 4.08
N ARG A 267 -4.82 6.57 2.99
CA ARG A 267 -6.03 6.06 2.32
C ARG A 267 -5.82 4.64 1.80
N PHE A 268 -4.71 4.38 1.10
CA PHE A 268 -4.36 3.03 0.62
C PHE A 268 -4.25 2.05 1.79
N LEU A 269 -3.42 2.40 2.79
CA LEU A 269 -3.12 1.51 3.91
C LEU A 269 -4.39 1.15 4.69
N ASN A 270 -5.22 2.14 5.04
CA ASN A 270 -6.46 1.88 5.76
C ASN A 270 -7.44 1.03 4.95
N ALA A 271 -7.65 1.34 3.67
CA ALA A 271 -8.50 0.51 2.81
C ALA A 271 -7.97 -0.93 2.68
N TYR A 272 -6.64 -1.10 2.56
CA TYR A 272 -6.01 -2.42 2.52
C TYR A 272 -6.24 -3.19 3.81
N LEU A 273 -6.09 -2.56 4.97
CA LEU A 273 -6.33 -3.17 6.29
C LEU A 273 -7.80 -3.50 6.53
N GLU A 274 -8.72 -2.62 6.13
CA GLU A 274 -10.16 -2.88 6.21
C GLU A 274 -10.53 -4.14 5.38
N HIS A 275 -9.95 -4.31 4.19
CA HIS A 275 -10.16 -5.49 3.36
C HIS A 275 -9.44 -6.76 3.86
N SER A 276 -8.18 -6.65 4.31
CA SER A 276 -7.34 -7.79 4.67
C SER A 276 -7.48 -8.24 6.13
N GLY A 277 -7.80 -7.32 7.04
CA GLY A 277 -7.76 -7.51 8.50
C GLY A 277 -6.38 -7.66 9.09
N ASP A 278 -5.32 -7.40 8.31
CA ASP A 278 -3.94 -7.66 8.70
C ASP A 278 -3.36 -6.53 9.56
N TYR A 279 -4.11 -6.09 10.58
CA TYR A 279 -3.67 -5.03 11.50
C TYR A 279 -2.40 -5.41 12.27
N ALA A 280 -2.23 -6.69 12.61
CA ALA A 280 -1.01 -7.19 13.25
C ALA A 280 0.24 -7.06 12.35
N GLY A 281 0.08 -6.91 11.04
CA GLY A 281 1.20 -6.64 10.12
C GLY A 281 1.81 -5.25 10.32
N LEU A 282 1.08 -4.32 10.93
CA LEU A 282 1.57 -2.95 11.14
C LEU A 282 2.76 -2.89 12.10
N GLY A 283 2.91 -3.86 13.02
CA GLY A 283 4.12 -3.98 13.84
C GLY A 283 5.41 -4.18 13.03
N LEU A 284 5.32 -4.55 11.74
CA LEU A 284 6.47 -4.60 10.82
C LEU A 284 6.56 -3.44 9.84
N LEU A 285 5.58 -2.53 9.83
CA LEU A 285 5.46 -1.51 8.78
C LEU A 285 6.67 -0.56 8.79
N ARG A 286 7.13 -0.09 9.95
CA ARG A 286 8.30 0.82 10.04
C ARG A 286 9.55 0.21 9.44
N PHE A 287 9.86 -1.03 9.82
CA PHE A 287 10.96 -1.80 9.26
C PHE A 287 10.84 -1.90 7.73
N TYR A 288 9.67 -2.26 7.21
CA TYR A 288 9.48 -2.41 5.77
C TYR A 288 9.48 -1.09 5.00
N LEU A 289 8.94 -0.01 5.54
CA LEU A 289 9.03 1.33 4.94
C LEU A 289 10.51 1.75 4.80
N SER A 290 11.29 1.56 5.86
CA SER A 290 12.73 1.87 5.86
C SER A 290 13.50 1.01 4.87
N TYR A 291 13.26 -0.31 4.89
CA TYR A 291 13.86 -1.25 3.95
C TYR A 291 13.55 -0.90 2.48
N ARG A 292 12.28 -0.61 2.15
CA ARG A 292 11.87 -0.29 0.77
C ARG A 292 12.42 1.05 0.31
N ALA A 293 12.51 2.04 1.20
CA ALA A 293 13.20 3.29 0.89
C ALA A 293 14.71 3.05 0.61
N ALA A 294 15.39 2.21 1.40
CA ALA A 294 16.78 1.83 1.13
C ALA A 294 16.96 1.09 -0.21
N VAL A 295 16.00 0.26 -0.63
CA VAL A 295 15.99 -0.34 -1.99
C VAL A 295 15.96 0.75 -3.07
N ARG A 296 15.07 1.75 -2.95
CA ARG A 296 15.00 2.85 -3.92
C ARG A 296 16.24 3.73 -3.91
N ALA A 297 16.80 4.01 -2.72
CA ALA A 297 18.07 4.71 -2.58
C ALA A 297 19.18 3.99 -3.34
N LYS A 298 19.25 2.65 -3.22
CA LYS A 298 20.23 1.82 -3.92
C LYS A 298 20.08 1.88 -5.43
N VAL A 299 18.85 1.79 -5.94
CA VAL A 299 18.57 1.91 -7.39
C VAL A 299 19.01 3.27 -7.91
N ALA A 300 18.71 4.35 -7.18
CA ALA A 300 19.17 5.69 -7.53
C ALA A 300 20.71 5.81 -7.48
N GLY A 301 21.36 5.16 -6.52
CA GLY A 301 22.82 5.07 -6.41
C GLY A 301 23.47 4.37 -7.61
N PHE A 302 22.91 3.26 -8.09
CA PHE A 302 23.41 2.60 -9.30
C PHE A 302 23.28 3.50 -10.53
N ARG A 303 22.14 4.20 -10.68
CA ARG A 303 21.95 5.16 -11.77
C ARG A 303 22.95 6.32 -11.69
N LEU A 304 23.24 6.82 -10.48
CA LEU A 304 24.28 7.82 -10.25
C LEU A 304 25.65 7.31 -10.72
N ALA A 305 26.03 6.08 -10.36
CA ALA A 305 27.32 5.50 -10.76
C ALA A 305 27.46 5.32 -12.28
N GLN A 306 26.35 5.02 -12.98
CA GLN A 306 26.36 4.83 -14.43
C GLN A 306 26.34 6.14 -15.22
N THR A 307 25.64 7.15 -14.72
CA THR A 307 25.33 8.38 -15.50
C THR A 307 26.04 9.63 -14.99
N GLY A 308 26.50 9.63 -13.74
CA GLY A 308 26.99 10.82 -13.06
C GLY A 308 25.91 11.87 -12.76
N ASP A 309 24.62 11.56 -12.97
CA ASP A 309 23.52 12.52 -12.88
C ASP A 309 23.32 13.05 -11.44
N PRO A 310 23.48 14.37 -11.19
CA PRO A 310 23.21 14.97 -9.89
C PRO A 310 21.78 14.77 -9.37
N ALA A 311 20.78 14.61 -10.26
CA ALA A 311 19.42 14.29 -9.86
C ALA A 311 19.33 12.91 -9.21
N ALA A 312 20.12 11.94 -9.70
CA ALA A 312 20.20 10.62 -9.10
C ALA A 312 20.81 10.63 -7.70
N LYS A 313 21.80 11.50 -7.45
CA LYS A 313 22.32 11.72 -6.09
C LYS A 313 21.24 12.28 -5.15
N ARG A 314 20.51 13.31 -5.59
CA ARG A 314 19.42 13.89 -4.77
C ARG A 314 18.33 12.87 -4.44
N GLU A 315 17.92 12.08 -5.42
CA GLU A 315 16.93 11.01 -5.22
C GLU A 315 17.43 9.96 -4.22
N CYS A 316 18.70 9.52 -4.35
CA CYS A 316 19.32 8.58 -3.42
C CYS A 316 19.28 9.09 -1.98
N LEU A 317 19.75 10.32 -1.75
CA LEU A 317 19.78 10.91 -0.41
C LEU A 317 18.38 11.14 0.16
N ALA A 318 17.41 11.54 -0.67
CA ALA A 318 16.03 11.73 -0.24
C ALA A 318 15.39 10.43 0.26
N TYR A 319 15.64 9.30 -0.41
CA TYR A 319 15.17 8.00 0.07
C TYR A 319 15.89 7.54 1.35
N LEU A 320 17.18 7.86 1.53
CA LEU A 320 17.88 7.56 2.79
C LEU A 320 17.29 8.37 3.96
N GLN A 321 16.97 9.65 3.72
CA GLN A 321 16.29 10.48 4.71
C GLN A 321 14.90 9.93 5.06
N GLN A 322 14.14 9.50 4.06
CA GLN A 322 12.85 8.83 4.29
C GLN A 322 13.01 7.52 5.07
N ALA A 323 14.04 6.73 4.77
CA ALA A 323 14.30 5.48 5.47
C ALA A 323 14.58 5.72 6.96
N VAL A 324 15.28 6.81 7.30
CA VAL A 324 15.49 7.25 8.68
C VAL A 324 14.16 7.71 9.31
N ALA A 325 13.40 8.55 8.61
CA ALA A 325 12.12 9.05 9.10
C ALA A 325 11.10 7.92 9.36
N GLY A 326 11.12 6.86 8.55
CA GLY A 326 10.24 5.69 8.71
C GLY A 326 10.54 4.84 9.95
N LEU A 327 11.71 5.00 10.57
CA LEU A 327 12.09 4.32 11.82
C LEU A 327 11.85 5.19 13.06
N ALA A 328 11.46 6.46 12.90
CA ALA A 328 11.21 7.34 14.03
C ALA A 328 10.01 6.83 14.85
N GLN A 329 10.19 6.71 16.16
CA GLN A 329 9.08 6.46 17.08
C GLN A 329 8.28 7.75 17.27
N ARG A 330 6.96 7.60 17.29
CA ARG A 330 6.01 8.67 17.54
C ARG A 330 5.19 8.35 18.76
N LYS A 331 4.81 9.37 19.52
CA LYS A 331 3.89 9.17 20.64
C LYS A 331 2.49 8.96 20.06
N PRO A 332 1.84 7.83 20.36
CA PRO A 332 0.57 7.49 19.72
C PRO A 332 -0.56 8.40 20.23
N VAL A 333 -1.61 8.53 19.42
CA VAL A 333 -2.84 9.25 19.73
C VAL A 333 -4.03 8.32 19.51
N LEU A 334 -5.01 8.33 20.42
CA LEU A 334 -6.27 7.62 20.30
C LEU A 334 -7.43 8.59 20.13
N ILE A 335 -8.10 8.50 18.99
CA ILE A 335 -9.29 9.29 18.65
C ILE A 335 -10.50 8.37 18.68
N LEU A 336 -11.49 8.71 19.50
CA LEU A 336 -12.81 8.08 19.43
C LEU A 336 -13.76 8.97 18.65
N MET A 337 -14.39 8.42 17.61
CA MET A 337 -15.49 9.12 16.94
C MET A 337 -16.75 8.99 17.78
N HIS A 338 -17.52 10.06 17.92
CA HIS A 338 -18.76 10.05 18.68
C HIS A 338 -19.86 10.78 17.90
N GLY A 339 -21.07 10.21 17.90
CA GLY A 339 -22.23 10.84 17.29
C GLY A 339 -23.19 9.86 16.64
N LEU A 340 -24.38 10.36 16.30
CA LEU A 340 -25.48 9.57 15.76
C LEU A 340 -25.18 9.03 14.34
N PRO A 341 -25.84 7.94 13.90
CA PRO A 341 -25.82 7.54 12.50
C PRO A 341 -26.19 8.71 11.57
N GLY A 342 -25.50 8.85 10.44
CA GLY A 342 -25.76 9.93 9.48
C GLY A 342 -25.08 11.28 9.77
N CYS A 343 -24.46 11.48 10.95
CA CYS A 343 -23.83 12.78 11.27
C CYS A 343 -22.51 13.02 10.54
N GLY A 344 -21.94 11.99 9.91
CA GLY A 344 -20.71 12.10 9.10
C GLY A 344 -19.42 11.72 9.82
N LYS A 345 -19.48 10.96 10.92
CA LYS A 345 -18.28 10.40 11.61
C LYS A 345 -17.26 9.80 10.65
N SER A 346 -17.68 8.89 9.78
CA SER A 346 -16.78 8.21 8.85
C SER A 346 -16.16 9.16 7.83
N HIS A 347 -16.85 10.25 7.46
CA HIS A 347 -16.30 11.31 6.62
C HIS A 347 -15.21 12.09 7.37
N VAL A 348 -15.48 12.53 8.61
CA VAL A 348 -14.48 13.23 9.44
C VAL A 348 -13.28 12.30 9.72
N ALA A 349 -13.52 11.04 10.08
CA ALA A 349 -12.47 10.05 10.29
C ALA A 349 -11.60 9.84 9.04
N GLN A 350 -12.18 9.92 7.84
CA GLN A 350 -11.43 9.89 6.57
C GLN A 350 -10.53 11.12 6.42
N LEU A 351 -11.01 12.31 6.76
CA LEU A 351 -10.18 13.52 6.74
C LEU A 351 -9.02 13.41 7.74
N LEU A 352 -9.28 12.90 8.95
CA LEU A 352 -8.27 12.73 9.99
C LEU A 352 -7.17 11.74 9.57
N LEU A 353 -7.54 10.57 9.04
CA LEU A 353 -6.54 9.57 8.62
C LEU A 353 -5.69 10.07 7.45
N GLU A 354 -6.30 10.76 6.48
CA GLU A 354 -5.60 11.31 5.32
C GLU A 354 -4.65 12.45 5.73
N ARG A 355 -5.04 13.23 6.73
CA ARG A 355 -4.27 14.37 7.21
C ARG A 355 -3.10 13.98 8.10
N TYR A 356 -3.34 13.17 9.12
CA TYR A 356 -2.37 12.88 10.18
C TYR A 356 -1.67 11.53 10.03
N GLY A 357 -2.09 10.72 9.05
CA GLY A 357 -1.54 9.39 8.86
C GLY A 357 -1.89 8.43 10.01
N TRP A 358 -3.15 8.42 10.40
CA TRP A 358 -3.66 7.54 11.47
C TRP A 358 -4.35 6.29 10.91
N ILE A 359 -4.41 5.25 11.73
CA ILE A 359 -5.06 3.98 11.40
C ILE A 359 -6.49 3.99 11.91
N ARG A 360 -7.46 3.78 11.02
CA ARG A 360 -8.88 3.72 11.34
C ARG A 360 -9.32 2.28 11.57
N LEU A 361 -9.97 2.07 12.71
CA LEU A 361 -10.70 0.85 13.03
C LEU A 361 -12.19 1.15 12.92
N ARG A 362 -12.90 0.46 12.03
CA ARG A 362 -14.34 0.67 11.84
C ARG A 362 -15.15 -0.43 12.49
N SER A 363 -16.10 -0.04 13.33
CA SER A 363 -16.96 -1.00 14.03
C SER A 363 -17.85 -1.85 13.11
N ASP A 364 -18.29 -1.33 11.96
CA ASP A 364 -19.10 -2.08 10.99
C ASP A 364 -18.29 -3.16 10.26
N VAL A 365 -17.06 -2.83 9.86
CA VAL A 365 -16.11 -3.77 9.23
C VAL A 365 -15.72 -4.88 10.21
N GLU A 366 -15.28 -4.53 11.42
CA GLU A 366 -14.80 -5.53 12.38
C GLU A 366 -15.94 -6.38 12.95
N ARG A 367 -17.15 -5.82 13.10
CA ARG A 367 -18.35 -6.61 13.41
C ARG A 367 -18.59 -7.66 12.33
N LYS A 368 -18.64 -7.28 11.05
CA LYS A 368 -18.82 -8.25 9.96
C LYS A 368 -17.74 -9.33 9.97
N ARG A 369 -16.49 -8.94 10.16
CA ARG A 369 -15.35 -9.86 10.25
C ARG A 369 -15.52 -10.89 11.38
N LEU A 370 -15.92 -10.45 12.57
CA LEU A 370 -16.17 -11.33 13.73
C LEU A 370 -17.25 -12.38 13.45
N PHE A 371 -18.23 -12.05 12.60
CA PHE A 371 -19.33 -12.94 12.22
C PHE A 371 -19.13 -13.60 10.84
N GLY A 372 -17.90 -13.62 10.30
CA GLY A 372 -17.55 -14.35 9.07
C GLY A 372 -18.06 -13.71 7.78
N LEU A 373 -18.46 -12.44 7.82
CA LEU A 373 -18.93 -11.68 6.66
C LEU A 373 -17.79 -10.84 6.07
N SER A 374 -17.80 -10.64 4.74
CA SER A 374 -16.88 -9.71 4.10
C SER A 374 -17.20 -8.26 4.50
N PRO A 375 -16.23 -7.32 4.49
CA PRO A 375 -16.42 -5.94 4.97
C PRO A 375 -17.62 -5.20 4.34
N LEU A 376 -17.88 -5.47 3.06
CA LEU A 376 -18.97 -4.83 2.30
C LEU A 376 -20.22 -5.70 2.19
N ALA A 377 -20.21 -6.95 2.70
CA ALA A 377 -21.39 -7.80 2.67
C ALA A 377 -22.51 -7.21 3.53
N SER A 378 -23.75 -7.35 3.08
CA SER A 378 -24.89 -7.09 3.95
C SER A 378 -25.05 -8.24 4.95
N SER A 379 -25.27 -7.91 6.23
CA SER A 379 -25.55 -8.88 7.28
C SER A 379 -27.00 -9.37 7.28
N ARG A 380 -27.90 -8.65 6.59
CA ARG A 380 -29.36 -8.86 6.60
C ARG A 380 -29.97 -8.91 8.02
N SER A 381 -29.25 -8.41 9.03
CA SER A 381 -29.71 -8.43 10.42
C SER A 381 -30.68 -7.27 10.66
N ALA A 382 -31.79 -7.53 11.37
CA ALA A 382 -32.67 -6.48 11.85
C ALA A 382 -31.99 -5.64 12.95
N THR A 383 -32.50 -4.44 13.21
CA THR A 383 -32.01 -3.56 14.29
C THR A 383 -32.06 -4.27 15.65
N GLY A 384 -30.90 -4.37 16.32
CA GLY A 384 -30.76 -5.08 17.59
C GLY A 384 -30.78 -6.61 17.48
N GLY A 385 -30.89 -7.17 16.27
CA GLY A 385 -30.86 -8.61 15.98
C GLY A 385 -29.53 -9.08 15.39
N GLY A 386 -29.30 -10.40 15.42
CA GLY A 386 -28.10 -11.02 14.85
C GLY A 386 -26.80 -10.41 15.38
N ILE A 387 -26.00 -9.86 14.47
CA ILE A 387 -24.70 -9.26 14.79
C ILE A 387 -24.79 -7.94 15.57
N TYR A 388 -26.00 -7.41 15.79
CA TYR A 388 -26.27 -6.16 16.51
C TYR A 388 -26.86 -6.35 17.90
N GLN A 389 -27.01 -7.60 18.38
CA GLN A 389 -27.40 -7.86 19.76
C GLN A 389 -26.39 -7.29 20.77
N ALA A 390 -26.81 -7.14 22.03
CA ALA A 390 -25.98 -6.55 23.08
C ALA A 390 -24.63 -7.28 23.23
N ASP A 391 -24.65 -8.62 23.23
CA ASP A 391 -23.47 -9.46 23.36
C ASP A 391 -22.52 -9.31 22.16
N ALA A 392 -23.08 -9.34 20.95
CA ALA A 392 -22.34 -9.12 19.71
C ALA A 392 -21.71 -7.71 19.65
N SER A 393 -22.42 -6.71 20.16
CA SER A 393 -21.90 -5.35 20.30
C SER A 393 -20.76 -5.30 21.31
N ARG A 394 -20.89 -5.92 22.49
CA ARG A 394 -19.80 -6.01 23.48
C ARG A 394 -18.55 -6.69 22.88
N GLN A 395 -18.72 -7.78 22.13
CA GLN A 395 -17.62 -8.45 21.42
C GLN A 395 -16.95 -7.53 20.39
N THR A 396 -17.74 -6.77 19.63
CA THR A 396 -17.20 -5.81 18.64
C THR A 396 -16.37 -4.73 19.32
N TYR A 397 -16.87 -4.10 20.39
CA TYR A 397 -16.13 -3.06 21.11
C TYR A 397 -14.89 -3.63 21.81
N GLY A 398 -14.97 -4.85 22.37
CA GLY A 398 -13.81 -5.56 22.92
C GLY A 398 -12.73 -5.81 21.87
N ARG A 399 -13.12 -6.21 20.65
CA ARG A 399 -12.19 -6.39 19.53
C ARG A 399 -11.55 -5.08 19.09
N LEU A 400 -12.32 -4.00 19.01
CA LEU A 400 -11.79 -2.67 18.69
C LEU A 400 -10.78 -2.19 19.75
N LEU A 401 -11.03 -2.48 21.03
CA LEU A 401 -10.13 -2.16 22.13
C LEU A 401 -8.82 -2.96 22.04
N GLU A 402 -8.91 -4.26 21.77
CA GLU A 402 -7.74 -5.14 21.55
C GLU A 402 -6.87 -4.66 20.38
N LEU A 403 -7.51 -4.37 19.24
CA LEU A 403 -6.82 -3.82 18.07
C LEU A 403 -6.19 -2.45 18.36
N SER A 404 -6.90 -1.58 19.08
CA SER A 404 -6.38 -0.27 19.48
C SER A 404 -5.15 -0.43 20.37
N HIS A 405 -5.18 -1.35 21.34
CA HIS A 405 -4.04 -1.62 22.21
C HIS A 405 -2.79 -2.01 21.41
N GLY A 406 -2.92 -2.98 20.49
CA GLY A 406 -1.80 -3.43 19.66
C GLY A 406 -1.21 -2.29 18.82
N LEU A 407 -2.07 -1.53 18.13
CA LEU A 407 -1.65 -0.43 17.27
C LEU A 407 -1.00 0.72 18.03
N LEU A 408 -1.55 1.09 19.19
CA LEU A 408 -0.97 2.14 20.04
C LEU A 408 0.38 1.67 20.61
N ALA A 409 0.50 0.40 21.02
CA ALA A 409 1.77 -0.17 21.50
C ALA A 409 2.83 -0.20 20.40
N ASP A 410 2.42 -0.41 19.14
CA ASP A 410 3.29 -0.30 17.97
C ASP A 410 3.59 1.17 17.60
N GLY A 411 3.02 2.16 18.29
CA GLY A 411 3.28 3.59 18.11
C GLY A 411 2.45 4.27 17.03
N PHE A 412 1.35 3.65 16.57
CA PHE A 412 0.44 4.25 15.60
C PHE A 412 -0.62 5.12 16.26
N GLY A 413 -0.97 6.24 15.63
CA GLY A 413 -2.21 6.93 15.93
C GLY A 413 -3.42 6.12 15.45
N VAL A 414 -4.46 6.02 16.28
CA VAL A 414 -5.63 5.17 16.05
C VAL A 414 -6.90 6.01 16.09
N ILE A 415 -7.76 5.85 15.09
CA ILE A 415 -9.13 6.38 15.06
C ILE A 415 -10.09 5.20 15.20
N VAL A 416 -10.92 5.19 16.24
CA VAL A 416 -11.99 4.20 16.38
C VAL A 416 -13.30 4.80 15.89
N ASP A 417 -13.68 4.42 14.67
CA ASP A 417 -14.92 4.84 14.01
C ASP A 417 -16.08 3.93 14.43
N ALA A 418 -16.68 4.28 15.56
CA ALA A 418 -17.90 3.70 16.10
C ALA A 418 -18.84 4.81 16.59
N ALA A 419 -20.05 4.45 17.04
CA ALA A 419 -21.01 5.44 17.51
C ALA A 419 -20.69 5.99 18.91
N PHE A 420 -20.10 5.14 19.78
CA PHE A 420 -19.72 5.44 21.17
C PHE A 420 -20.80 6.21 21.94
N LEU A 421 -22.02 5.66 21.96
CA LEU A 421 -23.20 6.34 22.51
C LEU A 421 -23.25 6.29 24.05
N GLN A 422 -22.66 5.26 24.66
CA GLN A 422 -22.71 5.02 26.11
C GLN A 422 -21.34 5.23 26.76
N TYR A 423 -21.34 5.68 28.01
CA TYR A 423 -20.12 5.92 28.79
C TYR A 423 -19.27 4.67 28.95
N ASP A 424 -19.88 3.52 29.26
CA ASP A 424 -19.17 2.25 29.43
C ASP A 424 -18.51 1.74 28.14
N GLN A 425 -18.93 2.24 26.96
CA GLN A 425 -18.23 1.98 25.71
C GLN A 425 -16.98 2.84 25.57
N ARG A 426 -17.00 4.08 26.09
CA ARG A 426 -15.94 5.08 25.95
C ARG A 426 -14.84 4.92 27.01
N ARG A 427 -15.23 4.67 28.26
CA ARG A 427 -14.32 4.58 29.41
C ARG A 427 -13.10 3.65 29.18
N PRO A 428 -13.25 2.40 28.68
CA PRO A 428 -12.11 1.50 28.50
C PRO A 428 -11.05 2.02 27.53
N PHE A 429 -11.44 2.75 26.49
CA PHE A 429 -10.51 3.32 25.52
C PHE A 429 -9.74 4.50 26.09
N ARG A 430 -10.39 5.32 26.92
CA ARG A 430 -9.71 6.41 27.63
C ARG A 430 -8.71 5.87 28.65
N GLU A 431 -9.08 4.83 29.39
CA GLU A 431 -8.17 4.12 30.31
C GLU A 431 -6.98 3.53 29.57
N LEU A 432 -7.20 2.91 28.40
CA LEU A 432 -6.15 2.42 27.52
C LEU A 432 -5.18 3.53 27.08
N ALA A 433 -5.70 4.68 26.64
CA ALA A 433 -4.87 5.80 26.24
C ALA A 433 -4.01 6.31 27.41
N ALA A 434 -4.59 6.42 28.62
CA ALA A 434 -3.84 6.80 29.82
C ALA A 434 -2.77 5.76 30.19
N GLN A 435 -3.08 4.46 30.12
CA GLN A 435 -2.15 3.37 30.41
C GLN A 435 -0.93 3.39 29.49
N LEU A 436 -1.13 3.65 28.20
CA LEU A 436 -0.06 3.70 27.20
C LEU A 436 0.58 5.09 27.06
N GLY A 437 0.13 6.08 27.85
CA GLY A 437 0.58 7.46 27.74
C GLY A 437 0.25 8.11 26.39
N ALA A 438 -0.74 7.61 25.67
CA ALA A 438 -1.18 8.13 24.37
C ALA A 438 -1.96 9.43 24.54
N GLY A 439 -1.88 10.33 23.56
CA GLY A 439 -2.83 11.45 23.46
C GLY A 439 -4.25 10.91 23.28
N PHE A 440 -5.27 11.58 23.82
CA PHE A 440 -6.66 11.13 23.71
C PHE A 440 -7.59 12.27 23.33
N ALA A 441 -8.50 12.02 22.40
CA ALA A 441 -9.65 12.89 22.16
C ALA A 441 -10.91 12.12 21.77
N LEU A 442 -12.05 12.65 22.19
CA LEU A 442 -13.38 12.25 21.75
C LEU A 442 -13.89 13.26 20.72
N VAL A 443 -13.93 12.89 19.45
CA VAL A 443 -14.40 13.74 18.36
C VAL A 443 -15.92 13.59 18.22
N ALA A 444 -16.66 14.53 18.79
CA ALA A 444 -18.11 14.59 18.77
C ALA A 444 -18.62 15.28 17.50
N VAL A 445 -19.05 14.48 16.52
CA VAL A 445 -19.58 14.96 15.24
C VAL A 445 -21.08 15.17 15.34
N ARG A 446 -21.53 16.38 15.02
CA ARG A 446 -22.94 16.80 15.05
C ARG A 446 -23.43 17.19 13.67
N ALA A 447 -24.72 16.98 13.46
CA ALA A 447 -25.48 17.50 12.33
C ALA A 447 -26.96 17.58 12.72
N GLU A 448 -27.71 18.45 12.07
CA GLU A 448 -29.14 18.64 12.23
C GLU A 448 -29.91 17.34 11.91
N SER A 449 -30.98 17.10 12.66
CA SER A 449 -31.81 15.89 12.51
C SER A 449 -32.32 15.68 11.08
N ALA A 450 -32.67 16.76 10.38
CA ALA A 450 -33.07 16.72 8.98
C ALA A 450 -31.94 16.21 8.07
N THR A 451 -30.71 16.70 8.29
CA THR A 451 -29.51 16.24 7.57
C THR A 451 -29.22 14.76 7.84
N LEU A 452 -29.34 14.30 9.09
CA LEU A 452 -29.13 12.89 9.46
C LEU A 452 -30.04 11.97 8.65
N ARG A 453 -31.35 12.25 8.67
CA ARG A 453 -32.39 11.45 7.98
C ARG A 453 -32.18 11.44 6.48
N ARG A 454 -31.86 12.59 5.88
CA ARG A 454 -31.57 12.72 4.45
C ARG A 454 -30.37 11.87 4.04
N ARG A 455 -29.22 12.03 4.72
CA ARG A 455 -27.98 11.30 4.40
C ARG A 455 -28.14 9.78 4.55
N ILE A 456 -28.87 9.32 5.56
CA ILE A 456 -29.17 7.88 5.72
C ILE A 456 -29.97 7.36 4.53
N SER A 457 -30.99 8.09 4.10
CA SER A 457 -31.85 7.70 2.99
C SER A 457 -31.08 7.65 1.65
N GLU A 458 -30.28 8.68 1.37
CA GLU A 458 -29.41 8.75 0.18
C GLU A 458 -28.41 7.58 0.14
N ARG A 459 -27.80 7.24 1.27
CA ARG A 459 -26.84 6.14 1.38
C ARG A 459 -27.50 4.78 1.15
N GLN A 460 -28.68 4.54 1.73
CA GLN A 460 -29.41 3.29 1.52
C GLN A 460 -29.76 3.08 0.05
N ALA A 461 -30.12 4.16 -0.67
CA ALA A 461 -30.36 4.09 -2.11
C ALA A 461 -29.09 3.77 -2.93
N ALA A 462 -27.90 4.17 -2.45
CA ALA A 462 -26.64 3.96 -3.15
C ALA A 462 -26.03 2.55 -2.99
N GLY A 463 -26.32 1.84 -1.89
CA GLY A 463 -25.97 0.41 -1.71
C GLY A 463 -24.47 0.06 -1.61
N ASN A 464 -23.57 1.04 -1.48
CA ASN A 464 -22.11 0.84 -1.57
C ASN A 464 -21.33 1.10 -0.25
N ASP A 465 -22.01 1.22 0.89
CA ASP A 465 -21.39 1.46 2.21
C ASP A 465 -21.46 0.20 3.08
N ALA A 466 -20.43 -0.03 3.91
CA ALA A 466 -20.44 -1.09 4.92
C ALA A 466 -21.44 -0.82 6.06
N SER A 467 -21.81 0.44 6.29
CA SER A 467 -22.75 0.84 7.33
C SER A 467 -24.20 0.51 6.94
N GLU A 468 -24.84 -0.37 7.71
CA GLU A 468 -26.24 -0.80 7.49
C GLU A 468 -27.27 0.04 8.26
N ALA A 469 -26.88 1.19 8.82
CA ALA A 469 -27.78 1.97 9.67
C ALA A 469 -28.91 2.65 8.88
N GLY A 470 -30.15 2.21 9.14
CA GLY A 470 -31.39 2.84 8.68
C GLY A 470 -31.97 3.87 9.65
N LEU A 471 -33.17 4.38 9.33
CA LEU A 471 -33.87 5.38 10.15
C LEU A 471 -34.27 4.82 11.52
N ASP A 472 -34.64 3.55 11.58
CA ASP A 472 -34.89 2.80 12.83
C ASP A 472 -33.64 2.70 13.71
N VAL A 473 -32.46 2.49 13.11
CA VAL A 473 -31.17 2.52 13.82
C VAL A 473 -30.86 3.92 14.35
N LEU A 474 -31.18 4.98 13.62
CA LEU A 474 -31.04 6.36 14.10
C LEU A 474 -31.92 6.64 15.31
N GLU A 475 -33.18 6.21 15.28
CA GLU A 475 -34.12 6.40 16.39
C GLU A 475 -33.69 5.62 17.63
N HIS A 476 -33.26 4.36 17.46
CA HIS A 476 -32.71 3.56 18.54
C HIS A 476 -31.42 4.18 19.13
N ALA A 477 -30.49 4.63 18.28
CA ALA A 477 -29.26 5.29 18.70
C ALA A 477 -29.54 6.59 19.47
N SER A 478 -30.55 7.36 19.05
CA SER A 478 -30.93 8.61 19.72
C SER A 478 -31.46 8.37 21.13
N ARG A 479 -32.19 7.28 21.37
CA ARG A 479 -32.70 6.90 22.71
C ARG A 479 -31.60 6.42 23.65
N ASN A 480 -30.53 5.83 23.10
CA ASN A 480 -29.43 5.26 23.87
C ASN A 480 -28.21 6.19 23.99
N LEU A 481 -28.31 7.42 23.49
CA LEU A 481 -27.24 8.41 23.60
C LEU A 481 -27.17 8.94 25.03
N GLU A 482 -26.10 8.60 25.74
CA GLU A 482 -25.82 9.15 27.06
C GLU A 482 -25.04 10.47 26.94
N PRO A 483 -25.33 11.46 27.81
CA PRO A 483 -24.55 12.68 27.86
C PRO A 483 -23.08 12.37 28.19
N LEU A 484 -22.18 13.25 27.74
CA LEU A 484 -20.78 13.16 28.12
C LEU A 484 -20.63 13.50 29.60
N GLN A 485 -19.83 12.70 30.31
CA GLN A 485 -19.52 12.93 31.71
C GLN A 485 -18.42 14.01 31.86
N ALA A 486 -18.29 14.59 33.06
CA ALA A 486 -17.36 15.70 33.32
C ALA A 486 -15.90 15.36 33.01
N ASP A 487 -15.52 14.11 33.24
CA ASP A 487 -14.21 13.53 32.95
C ASP A 487 -13.97 13.26 31.45
N GLU A 488 -14.98 13.45 30.58
CA GLU A 488 -14.88 13.35 29.13
C GLU A 488 -14.86 14.73 28.45
N MET A 489 -15.45 15.74 29.08
CA MET A 489 -15.64 17.06 28.49
C MET A 489 -14.32 17.76 28.15
N SER A 490 -13.27 17.57 28.95
CA SER A 490 -11.95 18.18 28.73
C SER A 490 -11.22 17.65 27.48
N SER A 491 -11.57 16.44 27.04
CA SER A 491 -10.98 15.78 25.87
C SER A 491 -11.94 15.74 24.68
N CYS A 492 -13.10 16.40 24.78
CA CYS A 492 -14.12 16.39 23.75
C CYS A 492 -13.91 17.52 22.74
N LEU A 493 -13.75 17.16 21.47
CA LEU A 493 -13.63 18.09 20.36
C LEU A 493 -14.91 18.03 19.54
N GLN A 494 -15.63 19.15 19.44
CA GLN A 494 -16.88 19.21 18.68
C GLN A 494 -16.62 19.57 17.22
N PHE A 495 -17.27 18.85 16.30
CA PHE A 495 -17.27 19.16 14.87
C PHE A 495 -18.70 19.29 14.38
N ASP A 496 -19.09 20.49 13.95
CA ASP A 496 -20.40 20.75 13.35
C ASP A 496 -20.33 20.53 11.84
N ASN A 497 -20.88 19.41 11.38
CA ASN A 497 -20.78 18.99 9.98
C ASN A 497 -21.84 19.61 9.06
N ASP A 498 -22.65 20.56 9.57
CA ASP A 498 -23.51 21.43 8.75
C ASP A 498 -22.90 22.82 8.61
N ALA A 499 -22.29 23.35 9.68
CA ALA A 499 -21.67 24.68 9.70
C ALA A 499 -20.22 24.69 9.21
N GLU A 500 -19.51 23.55 9.31
CA GLU A 500 -18.13 23.44 8.88
C GLU A 500 -18.00 22.82 7.49
N PRO A 501 -17.55 23.55 6.46
CA PRO A 501 -17.09 22.93 5.22
C PRO A 501 -15.98 21.92 5.53
N ALA A 502 -15.92 20.83 4.75
CA ALA A 502 -14.89 19.80 4.81
C ALA A 502 -13.44 20.30 4.60
N ALA A 503 -13.24 21.62 4.46
CA ALA A 503 -11.94 22.24 4.37
C ALA A 503 -11.19 22.13 5.71
N THR A 504 -10.02 21.52 5.66
CA THR A 504 -9.09 21.37 6.78
C THR A 504 -8.35 22.70 7.02
N ASP A 505 -9.02 23.66 7.64
CA ASP A 505 -8.46 24.98 7.96
C ASP A 505 -8.05 25.06 9.44
N ASP A 506 -6.74 25.21 9.69
CA ASP A 506 -6.14 25.27 11.04
C ASP A 506 -6.49 26.52 11.83
N SER A 507 -7.08 27.52 11.18
CA SER A 507 -7.63 28.67 11.91
C SER A 507 -8.81 28.26 12.79
N ARG A 508 -9.50 27.17 12.46
CA ARG A 508 -10.70 26.71 13.17
C ARG A 508 -10.36 26.00 14.47
N PRO A 509 -11.14 26.21 15.55
CA PRO A 509 -10.86 25.63 16.86
C PRO A 509 -10.65 24.12 16.85
N PHE A 510 -11.51 23.37 16.13
CA PHE A 510 -11.43 21.92 16.02
C PHE A 510 -10.08 21.44 15.45
N TRP A 511 -9.68 22.01 14.30
CA TRP A 511 -8.44 21.62 13.62
C TRP A 511 -7.20 22.04 14.40
N ARG A 512 -7.24 23.20 15.08
CA ARG A 512 -6.15 23.65 15.94
C ARG A 512 -5.93 22.70 17.12
N GLN A 513 -6.99 22.34 17.83
CA GLN A 513 -6.90 21.42 18.98
C GLN A 513 -6.42 20.03 18.56
N LEU A 514 -6.86 19.54 17.39
CA LEU A 514 -6.34 18.30 16.83
C LEU A 514 -4.87 18.40 16.42
N ALA A 515 -4.43 19.52 15.86
CA ALA A 515 -3.03 19.73 15.52
C ALA A 515 -2.15 19.77 16.77
N GLU A 516 -2.60 20.42 17.85
CA GLU A 516 -1.91 20.39 19.15
C GLU A 516 -1.80 18.96 19.69
N LEU A 517 -2.89 18.18 19.63
CA LEU A 517 -2.88 16.78 20.06
C LEU A 517 -1.96 15.92 19.19
N ALA A 518 -1.96 16.13 17.87
CA ALA A 518 -1.11 15.42 16.93
C ALA A 518 0.37 15.78 17.12
N ALA A 519 0.67 17.04 17.44
CA ALA A 519 2.02 17.52 17.70
C ALA A 519 2.59 17.02 19.03
N LEU A 520 1.75 16.59 19.98
CA LEU A 520 2.23 15.80 21.13
C LEU A 520 2.76 14.43 20.69
N GLY A 521 2.43 14.00 19.47
CA GLY A 521 2.78 12.73 18.86
C GLY A 521 4.04 12.73 17.99
N ASP A 522 4.39 13.87 17.39
CA ASP A 522 5.61 14.08 16.58
C ASP A 522 6.81 14.47 17.46
#